data_AF-A0A7S0TYY0-F1
#
_entry.id   AF-A0A7S0TYY0-F1
#
_cell.length_a   1.000
_cell.length_b   1.000
_cell.length_c   1.000
_cell.angle_alpha   90.00
_cell.angle_beta   90.00
_cell.angle_gamma   90.00
#
_symmetry.space_group_name_H-M   'P 1'
#
loop_
_entity.id
_entity.type
_entity.pdbx_description
1 polymer ?
#
loop_
_entity_poly.entity_id
_entity_poly.type
_entity_poly.pdbx_seq_one_letter_code
_entity_poly.pdbx_strand_id
1 'polypeptide(L)'
;QDWSKLEGFTLCEPCYQRFRHRGTLERNRKATSQGLRSSHEPLTSSERHCSYGGCERPEESSHFIKIKPGTKAGNQDWGPLEGCVLCNTCYQRFRMRGTLDKGRDASIHAPPSSKEQALTPTERWCSYAGCAAPSTSKKFHHIEEGLTKGGQDWTPLVGGVLCHTCFQTYLIRGTLDRKAEIKKPPFERKCFYSGCKDPEAGS
;
A
#
# COMPACT_ATOMS: atom_id res chain seq x y z
N GLN A 1 -7.69 15.35 -5.50
CA GLN A 1 -8.67 14.56 -6.27
C GLN A 1 -10.00 15.28 -6.16
N ASP A 2 -10.62 15.63 -7.28
CA ASP A 2 -11.82 16.47 -7.30
C ASP A 2 -13.07 15.59 -7.40
N TRP A 3 -13.67 15.27 -6.25
CA TRP A 3 -14.86 14.42 -6.16
C TRP A 3 -16.16 15.16 -6.51
N SER A 4 -16.12 16.50 -6.61
CA SER A 4 -17.31 17.32 -6.93
C SER A 4 -17.89 16.96 -8.31
N LYS A 5 -17.03 16.54 -9.26
CA LYS A 5 -17.42 16.07 -10.59
C LYS A 5 -18.23 14.77 -10.59
N LEU A 6 -18.30 14.07 -9.46
CA LEU A 6 -19.02 12.81 -9.29
C LEU A 6 -20.23 12.95 -8.36
N GLU A 7 -20.55 14.16 -7.92
CA GLU A 7 -21.75 14.40 -7.13
C GLU A 7 -22.99 14.02 -7.94
N GLY A 8 -23.82 13.12 -7.39
CA GLY A 8 -25.00 12.56 -8.08
C GLY A 8 -24.74 11.33 -8.97
N PHE A 9 -23.49 10.91 -9.18
CA PHE A 9 -23.19 9.72 -9.99
C PHE A 9 -23.04 8.45 -9.13
N THR A 10 -23.74 7.38 -9.49
CA THR A 10 -23.48 6.03 -8.92
C THR A 10 -22.47 5.30 -9.79
N LEU A 11 -21.31 4.98 -9.22
CA LEU A 11 -20.24 4.22 -9.86
C LEU A 11 -20.28 2.76 -9.44
N CYS A 12 -20.05 1.85 -10.39
CA CYS A 12 -19.73 0.46 -10.05
C CYS A 12 -18.37 0.37 -9.34
N GLU A 13 -18.15 -0.70 -8.57
CA GLU A 13 -16.91 -0.91 -7.79
C GLU A 13 -15.64 -0.73 -8.65
N PRO A 14 -15.53 -1.28 -9.88
CA PRO A 14 -14.36 -1.05 -10.72
C PRO A 14 -14.15 0.43 -11.13
N CYS A 15 -15.23 1.17 -11.38
CA CYS A 15 -15.15 2.61 -11.71
C CYS A 15 -14.78 3.43 -10.49
N TYR A 16 -15.35 3.13 -9.32
CA TYR A 16 -14.99 3.76 -8.06
C TYR A 16 -13.50 3.55 -7.73
N GLN A 17 -13.04 2.30 -7.77
CA GLN A 17 -11.62 1.99 -7.50
C GLN A 17 -10.70 2.67 -8.52
N ARG A 18 -11.09 2.73 -9.80
CA ARG A 18 -10.33 3.46 -10.81
C ARG A 18 -10.21 4.94 -10.48
N PHE A 19 -11.32 5.60 -10.17
CA PHE A 19 -11.31 7.01 -9.82
C PHE A 19 -10.50 7.26 -8.55
N ARG A 20 -10.69 6.43 -7.52
CA ARG A 20 -9.93 6.50 -6.27
C ARG A 20 -8.42 6.39 -6.50
N HIS A 21 -7.96 5.53 -7.41
CA HIS A 21 -6.54 5.36 -7.68
C HIS A 21 -5.95 6.38 -8.68
N ARG A 22 -6.75 6.85 -9.65
CA ARG A 22 -6.24 7.66 -10.79
C ARG A 22 -6.73 9.10 -10.80
N GLY A 23 -7.75 9.45 -10.01
CA GLY A 23 -8.41 10.75 -10.02
C GLY A 23 -9.27 11.06 -11.25
N THR A 24 -9.47 10.10 -12.16
CA THR A 24 -10.32 10.24 -13.36
C THR A 24 -10.96 8.90 -13.76
N LEU A 25 -12.18 8.97 -14.31
CA LEU A 25 -12.93 7.82 -14.85
C LEU A 25 -12.67 7.57 -16.32
N GLU A 26 -12.15 8.57 -17.04
CA GLU A 26 -11.95 8.48 -18.48
C GLU A 26 -11.01 7.32 -18.81
N ARG A 27 -11.56 6.34 -19.54
CA ARG A 27 -10.71 5.42 -20.28
C ARG A 27 -10.08 6.25 -21.38
N ASN A 28 -8.79 6.53 -21.24
CA ASN A 28 -7.98 7.06 -22.32
C ASN A 28 -7.98 6.04 -23.48
N ARG A 29 -9.06 5.99 -24.28
CA ARG A 29 -9.23 5.01 -25.38
C ARG A 29 -8.20 5.24 -26.49
N LYS A 30 -7.59 6.44 -26.54
CA LYS A 30 -6.45 6.75 -27.41
C LYS A 30 -5.10 6.20 -26.91
N ALA A 31 -5.02 5.58 -25.73
CA ALA A 31 -3.79 4.98 -25.21
C ALA A 31 -3.66 3.47 -25.51
N THR A 32 -4.34 2.95 -26.54
CA THR A 32 -4.23 1.53 -26.95
C THR A 32 -3.18 1.30 -28.05
N SER A 33 -2.32 2.28 -28.32
CA SER A 33 -1.08 2.08 -29.08
C SER A 33 0.10 2.90 -28.55
N GLN A 34 -0.12 3.88 -27.68
CA GLN A 34 0.93 4.55 -26.90
C GLN A 34 0.64 4.32 -25.43
N GLY A 35 1.18 3.24 -24.90
CA GLY A 35 1.09 2.94 -23.49
C GLY A 35 1.54 4.15 -22.67
N LEU A 36 0.77 4.47 -21.63
CA LEU A 36 1.33 4.98 -20.38
C LEU A 36 2.29 3.91 -19.82
N ARG A 37 3.37 3.66 -20.56
CA ARG A 37 4.62 3.21 -19.98
C ARG A 37 4.94 4.33 -19.00
N SER A 38 5.00 3.97 -17.72
CA SER A 38 5.72 4.76 -16.75
C SER A 38 6.93 5.38 -17.46
N SER A 39 7.08 6.71 -17.39
CA SER A 39 8.08 7.49 -18.13
C SER A 39 9.51 7.21 -17.62
N HIS A 40 9.81 5.94 -17.39
CA HIS A 40 11.13 5.39 -17.32
C HIS A 40 11.61 5.32 -18.76
N GLU A 41 12.45 6.29 -19.06
CA GLU A 41 13.42 6.21 -20.13
C GLU A 41 14.01 4.79 -20.15
N PRO A 42 13.97 4.10 -21.30
CA PRO A 42 14.48 2.75 -21.40
C PRO A 42 15.97 2.77 -21.04
N LEU A 43 16.31 2.04 -19.97
CA LEU A 43 17.70 1.88 -19.54
C LEU A 43 18.47 1.13 -20.62
N THR A 44 19.71 1.55 -20.87
CA THR A 44 20.62 0.80 -21.74
C THR A 44 20.92 -0.56 -21.11
N SER A 45 21.35 -1.54 -21.91
CA SER A 45 21.73 -2.87 -21.38
C SER A 45 22.77 -2.79 -20.26
N SER A 46 23.71 -1.83 -20.32
CA SER A 46 24.71 -1.60 -19.28
C SER A 46 24.14 -1.04 -17.98
N GLU A 47 23.01 -0.31 -18.03
CA GLU A 47 22.33 0.22 -16.85
C GLU A 47 21.33 -0.77 -16.21
N ARG A 48 21.12 -1.96 -16.80
CA ARG A 48 20.17 -2.97 -16.30
C ARG A 48 20.76 -3.83 -15.17
N HIS A 49 21.28 -3.17 -14.14
CA HIS A 49 21.74 -3.82 -12.91
C HIS A 49 21.25 -3.02 -11.69
N CYS A 50 20.96 -3.72 -10.59
CA CYS A 50 20.60 -3.09 -9.33
C CYS A 50 21.87 -2.50 -8.69
N SER A 51 21.92 -1.19 -8.49
CA SER A 51 23.05 -0.49 -7.87
C SER A 51 23.11 -0.66 -6.34
N TYR A 52 22.08 -1.24 -5.73
CA TYR A 52 22.09 -1.49 -4.28
C TYR A 52 23.03 -2.65 -3.94
N GLY A 53 24.10 -2.37 -3.19
CA GLY A 53 25.13 -3.35 -2.84
C GLY A 53 24.62 -4.58 -2.07
N GLY A 54 23.49 -4.48 -1.36
CA GLY A 54 22.85 -5.61 -0.66
C GLY A 54 21.87 -6.43 -1.53
N CYS A 55 21.84 -6.24 -2.85
CA CYS A 55 20.97 -6.98 -3.75
C CYS A 55 21.56 -8.37 -4.05
N GLU A 56 20.85 -9.46 -3.72
CA GLU A 56 21.30 -10.83 -4.02
C GLU A 56 21.33 -11.17 -5.51
N ARG A 57 20.49 -10.50 -6.30
CA ARG A 57 20.24 -10.82 -7.71
C ARG A 57 20.18 -9.52 -8.51
N PRO A 58 21.32 -8.80 -8.65
CA PRO A 58 21.31 -7.46 -9.21
C PRO A 58 20.96 -7.43 -10.70
N GLU A 59 21.16 -8.52 -11.46
CA GLU A 59 20.97 -8.55 -12.92
C GLU A 59 19.69 -9.28 -13.36
N GLU A 60 19.11 -10.12 -12.50
CA GLU A 60 18.06 -11.08 -12.90
C GLU A 60 16.63 -10.50 -12.84
N SER A 61 16.50 -9.16 -12.77
CA SER A 61 15.18 -8.53 -12.76
C SER A 61 14.66 -8.27 -14.16
N SER A 62 13.38 -8.52 -14.39
CA SER A 62 12.71 -8.09 -15.62
C SER A 62 12.58 -6.56 -15.72
N HIS A 63 12.60 -5.86 -14.58
CA HIS A 63 12.40 -4.43 -14.51
C HIS A 63 13.43 -3.73 -13.59
N PHE A 64 14.00 -2.66 -14.12
CA PHE A 64 14.93 -1.78 -13.44
C PHE A 64 14.38 -0.36 -13.45
N ILE A 65 14.51 0.32 -12.32
CA ILE A 65 13.90 1.63 -12.08
C ILE A 65 15.00 2.57 -11.61
N LYS A 66 15.32 3.57 -12.43
CA LYS A 66 16.23 4.66 -12.06
C LYS A 66 15.49 5.68 -11.21
N ILE A 67 16.00 5.93 -10.01
CA ILE A 67 15.41 6.90 -9.10
C ILE A 67 15.82 8.30 -9.57
N LYS A 68 14.85 9.09 -10.00
CA LYS A 68 15.06 10.46 -10.47
C LYS A 68 15.00 11.44 -9.29
N PRO A 69 15.65 12.60 -9.39
CA PRO A 69 15.50 13.66 -8.41
C PRO A 69 14.03 14.00 -8.15
N GLY A 70 13.66 14.09 -6.87
CA GLY A 70 12.28 14.41 -6.46
C GLY A 70 11.27 13.26 -6.63
N THR A 71 11.72 12.01 -6.71
CA THR A 71 10.82 10.83 -6.70
C THR A 71 10.01 10.78 -5.40
N LYS A 72 8.66 10.79 -5.49
CA LYS A 72 7.74 10.76 -4.34
C LYS A 72 6.87 9.50 -4.31
N ALA A 73 7.47 8.31 -4.29
CA ALA A 73 6.74 7.06 -4.26
C ALA A 73 6.58 6.52 -2.82
N GLY A 74 5.35 6.16 -2.42
CA GLY A 74 5.13 5.45 -1.15
C GLY A 74 5.38 6.25 0.13
N ASN A 75 5.33 7.60 0.06
CA ASN A 75 5.61 8.50 1.19
C ASN A 75 6.97 8.25 1.87
N GLN A 76 7.95 7.77 1.11
CA GLN A 76 9.33 7.60 1.57
C GLN A 76 10.21 8.72 1.02
N ASP A 77 11.29 9.02 1.73
CA ASP A 77 12.33 9.88 1.22
C ASP A 77 13.26 9.09 0.29
N TRP A 78 13.25 9.42 -1.00
CA TRP A 78 14.09 8.78 -2.01
C TRP A 78 15.41 9.53 -2.24
N GLY A 79 15.62 10.69 -1.60
CA GLY A 79 16.81 11.53 -1.74
C GLY A 79 18.12 10.74 -1.68
N PRO A 80 18.33 9.86 -0.68
CA PRO A 80 19.56 9.07 -0.57
C PRO A 80 19.79 8.06 -1.71
N LEU A 81 18.77 7.74 -2.50
CA LEU A 81 18.83 6.78 -3.61
C LEU A 81 18.74 7.46 -4.98
N GLU A 82 18.76 8.80 -5.04
CA GLU A 82 18.72 9.53 -6.31
C GLU A 82 19.91 9.12 -7.21
N GLY A 83 19.62 8.83 -8.47
CA GLY A 83 20.59 8.33 -9.45
C GLY A 83 20.81 6.82 -9.41
N CYS A 84 20.44 6.12 -8.32
CA CYS A 84 20.55 4.67 -8.26
C CYS A 84 19.55 3.98 -9.19
N VAL A 85 19.92 2.80 -9.70
CA VAL A 85 19.01 1.89 -10.40
C VAL A 85 18.64 0.76 -9.46
N LEU A 86 17.35 0.57 -9.21
CA LEU A 86 16.85 -0.52 -8.37
C LEU A 86 16.13 -1.56 -9.20
N CYS A 87 16.38 -2.84 -8.91
CA CYS A 87 15.49 -3.89 -9.39
C CYS A 87 14.09 -3.74 -8.78
N ASN A 88 13.06 -4.29 -9.43
CA ASN A 88 11.68 -4.17 -8.95
C ASN A 88 11.51 -4.59 -7.49
N THR A 89 12.19 -5.66 -7.06
CA THR A 89 12.11 -6.15 -5.68
C THR A 89 12.67 -5.13 -4.68
N CYS A 90 13.83 -4.54 -4.96
CA CYS A 90 14.44 -3.52 -4.10
C CYS A 90 13.59 -2.25 -4.08
N TYR A 91 13.12 -1.80 -5.26
CA TYR A 91 12.23 -0.64 -5.37
C TYR A 91 10.97 -0.80 -4.52
N GLN A 92 10.26 -1.93 -4.63
CA GLN A 92 9.05 -2.16 -3.83
C GLN A 92 9.37 -2.25 -2.33
N ARG A 93 10.51 -2.85 -1.95
CA ARG A 93 10.92 -2.92 -0.56
C ARG A 93 11.11 -1.52 0.02
N PHE A 94 11.90 -0.68 -0.64
CA PHE A 94 12.11 0.69 -0.19
C PHE A 94 10.80 1.46 -0.15
N ARG A 95 10.00 1.39 -1.22
CA ARG A 95 8.68 2.04 -1.30
C ARG A 95 7.75 1.67 -0.14
N MET A 96 7.79 0.42 0.33
CA MET A 96 6.92 -0.05 1.42
C MET A 96 7.51 0.18 2.82
N ARG A 97 8.84 0.16 2.97
CA ARG A 97 9.50 0.14 4.29
C ARG A 97 10.34 1.37 4.61
N GLY A 98 10.70 2.16 3.61
CA GLY A 98 11.66 3.26 3.74
C GLY A 98 13.12 2.81 3.86
N THR A 99 13.42 1.51 3.77
CA THR A 99 14.79 0.97 3.84
C THR A 99 14.97 -0.23 2.92
N LEU A 100 16.18 -0.38 2.35
CA LEU A 100 16.58 -1.52 1.52
C LEU A 100 17.22 -2.64 2.34
N ASP A 101 17.67 -2.34 3.56
CA ASP A 101 18.40 -3.28 4.41
C ASP A 101 17.55 -4.51 4.69
N LYS A 102 18.07 -5.65 4.24
CA LYS A 102 17.62 -6.94 4.75
C LYS A 102 18.09 -6.95 6.19
N GLY A 103 17.17 -6.86 7.15
CA GLY A 103 17.44 -6.77 8.59
C GLY A 103 18.17 -7.96 9.22
N ARG A 104 19.25 -8.45 8.59
CA ARG A 104 20.21 -9.39 9.17
C ARG A 104 21.34 -8.63 9.87
N ASP A 105 21.81 -7.51 9.31
CA ASP A 105 22.91 -6.73 9.93
C ASP A 105 22.44 -5.50 10.71
N ALA A 106 21.19 -5.08 10.53
CA ALA A 106 20.57 -4.04 11.36
C ALA A 106 20.39 -4.47 12.83
N SER A 107 20.67 -5.74 13.20
CA SER A 107 20.65 -6.19 14.60
C SER A 107 21.95 -5.92 15.36
N ILE A 108 23.06 -5.55 14.70
CA ILE A 108 24.36 -5.43 15.39
C ILE A 108 24.65 -4.00 15.85
N HIS A 109 24.16 -2.99 15.13
CA HIS A 109 24.40 -1.57 15.48
C HIS A 109 23.16 -0.67 15.46
N ALA A 110 21.95 -1.19 15.21
CA ALA A 110 20.78 -0.43 15.64
C ALA A 110 20.79 -0.42 17.17
N PRO A 111 20.71 0.74 17.86
CA PRO A 111 20.31 0.75 19.25
C PRO A 111 19.04 -0.10 19.32
N PRO A 112 18.92 -1.05 20.27
CA PRO A 112 17.83 -2.01 20.33
C PRO A 112 16.55 -1.25 20.07
N SER A 113 15.96 -1.45 18.87
CA SER A 113 14.80 -0.70 18.42
C SER A 113 13.80 -0.80 19.56
N SER A 114 13.61 0.33 20.23
CA SER A 114 13.01 0.41 21.54
C SER A 114 11.75 -0.44 21.56
N LYS A 115 11.81 -1.56 22.28
CA LYS A 115 10.65 -2.35 22.68
C LYS A 115 9.82 -2.92 21.51
N GLU A 116 10.35 -3.90 20.78
CA GLU A 116 9.50 -5.09 20.53
C GLU A 116 9.46 -5.85 21.87
N GLN A 117 8.78 -5.25 22.87
CA GLN A 117 8.49 -5.90 24.14
C GLN A 117 7.79 -7.19 23.77
N ALA A 118 8.44 -8.31 24.05
CA ALA A 118 7.85 -9.61 23.90
C ALA A 118 6.60 -9.63 24.79
N LEU A 119 5.45 -9.33 24.19
CA LEU A 119 4.15 -9.33 24.85
C LEU A 119 4.06 -10.65 25.58
N THR A 120 3.83 -10.56 26.89
CA THR A 120 3.59 -11.73 27.72
C THR A 120 2.45 -12.54 27.09
N PRO A 121 2.39 -13.87 27.26
CA PRO A 121 1.31 -14.68 26.69
C PRO A 121 -0.10 -14.13 27.01
N THR A 122 -0.24 -13.45 28.15
CA THR A 122 -1.44 -12.74 28.59
C THR A 122 -1.79 -11.48 27.80
N GLU A 123 -0.82 -10.82 27.17
CA GLU A 123 -1.04 -9.61 26.35
C GLU A 123 -1.21 -9.93 24.84
N ARG A 124 -1.17 -11.20 24.46
CA ARG A 124 -1.36 -11.69 23.09
C ARG A 124 -2.85 -11.82 22.73
N TRP A 125 -3.59 -10.74 22.89
CA TRP A 125 -5.01 -10.68 22.56
C TRP A 125 -5.34 -9.43 21.76
N CYS A 126 -6.07 -9.60 20.65
CA CYS A 126 -6.55 -8.47 19.86
C CYS A 126 -7.68 -7.75 20.62
N SER A 127 -7.48 -6.48 20.97
CA SER A 127 -8.46 -5.64 21.68
C SER A 127 -9.63 -5.21 20.80
N TYR A 128 -9.56 -5.39 19.49
CA TYR A 128 -10.67 -5.08 18.59
C TYR A 128 -11.83 -6.07 18.80
N ALA A 129 -12.96 -5.56 19.29
CA ALA A 129 -14.15 -6.36 19.60
C ALA A 129 -14.68 -7.18 18.40
N GLY A 130 -14.50 -6.69 17.17
CA GLY A 130 -14.91 -7.40 15.94
C GLY A 130 -13.88 -8.41 15.39
N CYS A 131 -12.82 -8.72 16.14
CA CYS A 131 -11.81 -9.68 15.70
C CYS A 131 -12.34 -11.12 15.82
N ALA A 132 -12.41 -11.85 14.70
CA ALA A 132 -12.91 -13.22 14.69
C ALA A 132 -12.00 -14.24 15.41
N ALA A 133 -10.71 -13.92 15.58
CA ALA A 133 -9.75 -14.81 16.21
C ALA A 133 -8.69 -13.98 16.96
N PRO A 134 -9.04 -13.43 18.14
CA PRO A 134 -8.22 -12.43 18.81
C PRO A 134 -6.92 -13.00 19.41
N SER A 135 -6.81 -14.31 19.65
CA SER A 135 -5.63 -14.94 20.27
C SER A 135 -4.76 -15.75 19.31
N THR A 136 -5.19 -15.98 18.06
CA THR A 136 -4.53 -16.97 17.16
C THR A 136 -3.42 -16.38 16.30
N SER A 137 -3.15 -15.08 16.42
CA SER A 137 -2.16 -14.42 15.57
C SER A 137 -0.73 -14.78 15.95
N LYS A 138 0.13 -14.96 14.95
CA LYS A 138 1.58 -15.13 15.17
C LYS A 138 2.26 -13.83 15.62
N LYS A 139 1.63 -12.68 15.38
CA LYS A 139 2.17 -11.36 15.69
C LYS A 139 1.07 -10.40 16.14
N PHE A 140 1.39 -9.65 17.18
CA PHE A 140 0.54 -8.60 17.75
C PHE A 140 1.28 -7.27 17.70
N HIS A 141 0.53 -6.17 17.61
CA HIS A 141 1.07 -4.82 17.53
C HIS A 141 0.39 -3.97 18.59
N HIS A 142 1.17 -3.40 19.49
CA HIS A 142 0.70 -2.38 20.43
C HIS A 142 0.56 -1.05 19.69
N ILE A 143 -0.56 -0.37 19.86
CA ILE A 143 -0.80 0.93 19.24
C ILE A 143 -0.42 2.00 20.25
N GLU A 144 0.72 2.62 20.03
CA GLU A 144 1.23 3.70 20.87
C GLU A 144 0.69 5.06 20.42
N GLU A 145 0.68 6.02 21.35
CA GLU A 145 0.36 7.41 21.04
C GLU A 145 1.38 7.97 20.02
N GLY A 146 0.89 8.69 19.01
CA GLY A 146 1.75 9.25 17.96
C GLY A 146 2.16 8.26 16.86
N LEU A 147 1.58 7.06 16.79
CA LEU A 147 1.82 6.14 15.67
C LEU A 147 1.34 6.76 14.34
N THR A 148 2.27 7.01 13.40
CA THR A 148 2.00 7.66 12.10
C THR A 148 2.03 6.71 10.90
N LYS A 149 1.97 5.39 11.13
CA LYS A 149 2.12 4.39 10.06
C LYS A 149 0.97 4.46 9.04
N GLY A 150 1.31 4.48 7.76
CA GLY A 150 0.35 4.41 6.66
C GLY A 150 -0.55 5.64 6.47
N GLY A 151 -0.24 6.78 7.10
CA GLY A 151 -1.02 8.01 6.99
C GLY A 151 -2.46 7.89 7.49
N GLN A 152 -2.72 6.91 8.37
CA GLN A 152 -4.02 6.74 9.03
C GLN A 152 -4.00 7.41 10.41
N ASP A 153 -5.17 7.80 10.89
CA ASP A 153 -5.33 8.26 12.27
C ASP A 153 -5.45 7.05 13.21
N TRP A 154 -4.47 6.85 14.08
CA TRP A 154 -4.45 5.74 15.03
C TRP A 154 -5.02 6.11 16.40
N THR A 155 -5.38 7.38 16.62
CA THR A 155 -5.87 7.91 17.91
C THR A 155 -6.98 7.05 18.54
N PRO A 156 -7.99 6.56 17.80
CA PRO A 156 -9.06 5.74 18.38
C PRO A 156 -8.60 4.37 18.89
N LEU A 157 -7.41 3.93 18.53
CA LEU A 157 -6.87 2.60 18.82
C LEU A 157 -5.69 2.65 19.79
N VAL A 158 -5.26 3.84 20.23
CA VAL A 158 -4.13 4.03 21.17
C VAL A 158 -4.38 3.27 22.46
N GLY A 159 -3.34 2.57 22.95
CA GLY A 159 -3.40 1.67 24.10
C GLY A 159 -3.98 0.29 23.79
N GLY A 160 -4.48 0.07 22.57
CA GLY A 160 -4.96 -1.22 22.10
C GLY A 160 -3.85 -2.14 21.58
N VAL A 161 -4.14 -3.43 21.52
CA VAL A 161 -3.31 -4.44 20.87
C VAL A 161 -4.07 -5.00 19.69
N LEU A 162 -3.49 -4.94 18.48
CA LEU A 162 -4.10 -5.52 17.30
C LEU A 162 -3.36 -6.78 16.85
N CYS A 163 -4.11 -7.82 16.48
CA CYS A 163 -3.53 -8.93 15.72
C CYS A 163 -3.01 -8.44 14.37
N HIS A 164 -2.08 -9.18 13.77
CA HIS A 164 -1.46 -8.80 12.50
C HIS A 164 -2.49 -8.47 11.40
N THR A 165 -3.55 -9.25 11.29
CA THR A 165 -4.60 -9.06 10.28
C THR A 165 -5.41 -7.78 10.50
N CYS A 166 -5.81 -7.49 11.74
CA CYS A 166 -6.51 -6.25 12.08
C CYS A 166 -5.60 -5.04 11.83
N PHE A 167 -4.34 -5.10 12.29
CA PHE A 167 -3.38 -4.03 12.06
C PHE A 167 -3.20 -3.69 10.58
N GLN A 168 -3.00 -4.71 9.72
CA GLN A 168 -2.87 -4.52 8.27
C GLN A 168 -4.15 -3.98 7.64
N THR A 169 -5.32 -4.45 8.10
CA THR A 169 -6.61 -3.95 7.61
C THR A 169 -6.76 -2.46 7.89
N TYR A 170 -6.46 -2.02 9.13
CA TYR A 170 -6.50 -0.62 9.49
C TYR A 170 -5.48 0.19 8.72
N LEU A 171 -4.24 -0.29 8.61
CA LEU A 171 -3.17 0.36 7.87
C LEU A 171 -3.56 0.65 6.41
N ILE A 172 -4.29 -0.28 5.77
CA ILE A 172 -4.71 -0.17 4.36
C ILE A 172 -6.01 0.63 4.19
N ARG A 173 -6.98 0.44 5.10
CA ARG A 173 -8.36 0.95 4.95
C ARG A 173 -8.68 2.18 5.79
N GLY A 174 -7.91 2.44 6.85
CA GLY A 174 -8.22 3.43 7.87
C GLY A 174 -9.37 3.06 8.80
N THR A 175 -9.90 1.83 8.71
CA THR A 175 -11.00 1.36 9.55
C THR A 175 -10.91 -0.15 9.79
N LEU A 176 -11.27 -0.56 11.01
CA LEU A 176 -11.40 -1.98 11.39
C LEU A 176 -12.81 -2.51 11.19
N ASP A 177 -13.79 -1.62 10.97
CA ASP A 177 -15.17 -2.03 10.73
C ASP A 177 -15.20 -2.89 9.48
N ARG A 178 -15.23 -4.20 9.73
CA ARG A 178 -15.88 -5.15 8.84
C ARG A 178 -17.33 -4.74 8.91
N LYS A 179 -17.73 -3.71 8.17
CA LYS A 179 -19.15 -3.51 7.86
C LYS A 179 -19.61 -4.91 7.49
N ALA A 180 -20.42 -5.52 8.37
CA ALA A 180 -21.16 -6.73 8.06
C ALA A 180 -21.63 -6.46 6.66
N GLU A 181 -21.22 -7.29 5.69
CA GLU A 181 -21.58 -7.07 4.30
C GLU A 181 -23.05 -6.71 4.35
N ILE A 182 -23.34 -5.42 4.19
CA ILE A 182 -24.70 -4.99 4.01
C ILE A 182 -24.90 -5.63 2.68
N LYS A 183 -25.52 -6.82 2.68
CA LYS A 183 -26.01 -7.48 1.49
C LYS A 183 -26.85 -6.38 0.90
N LYS A 184 -26.22 -5.62 0.00
CA LYS A 184 -26.86 -4.48 -0.60
C LYS A 184 -28.09 -5.14 -1.20
N PRO A 185 -29.30 -4.72 -0.81
CA PRO A 185 -30.47 -5.26 -1.46
C PRO A 185 -30.20 -5.13 -2.97
N PRO A 186 -30.58 -6.12 -3.79
CA PRO A 186 -30.29 -6.16 -5.22
C PRO A 186 -31.10 -5.07 -5.95
N PHE A 187 -30.92 -3.83 -5.54
CA PHE A 187 -31.39 -2.64 -6.21
C PHE A 187 -30.32 -2.28 -7.21
N GLU A 188 -30.56 -2.71 -8.44
CA GLU A 188 -30.11 -2.14 -9.71
C GLU A 188 -29.01 -1.08 -9.58
N ARG A 189 -27.77 -1.52 -9.33
CA ARG A 189 -26.60 -0.63 -9.35
C ARG A 189 -26.12 -0.49 -10.79
N LYS A 190 -26.96 0.11 -11.63
CA LYS A 190 -26.52 0.49 -12.97
C LYS A 190 -25.43 1.54 -12.83
N CYS A 191 -24.28 1.31 -13.44
CA CYS A 191 -23.25 2.34 -13.51
C CYS A 191 -23.74 3.43 -14.46
N PHE A 192 -24.05 4.62 -13.92
CA PHE A 192 -24.51 5.76 -14.74
C PHE A 192 -23.36 6.50 -15.42
N TYR A 193 -22.13 5.99 -15.29
CA TYR A 193 -21.01 6.50 -16.05
C TYR A 193 -21.10 6.02 -17.51
N SER A 194 -21.31 6.95 -18.44
CA SER A 194 -21.45 6.70 -19.88
C SER A 194 -20.29 5.94 -20.52
N GLY A 195 -19.10 5.92 -19.90
CA GLY A 195 -17.93 5.16 -20.35
C GLY A 195 -17.76 3.76 -19.73
N CYS A 196 -18.73 3.29 -18.93
CA CYS A 196 -18.70 1.95 -18.34
C CYS A 196 -18.84 0.88 -19.44
N LYS A 197 -18.11 -0.24 -19.31
CA LYS A 197 -18.22 -1.35 -20.29
C LYS A 197 -19.41 -2.25 -20.00
N ASP A 198 -19.70 -2.45 -18.71
CA ASP A 198 -20.81 -3.25 -18.24
C ASP A 198 -21.55 -2.45 -17.17
N PRO A 199 -22.45 -1.54 -17.58
CA PRO A 199 -23.22 -0.75 -16.63
C PRO A 199 -24.15 -1.63 -15.80
N GLU A 200 -24.55 -2.79 -16.31
CA GLU A 200 -25.51 -3.71 -15.68
C GLU A 200 -24.84 -4.72 -14.75
N ALA A 201 -23.53 -4.93 -14.84
CA ALA A 201 -22.77 -5.89 -14.02
C ALA A 201 -22.51 -5.36 -12.59
N GLY A 202 -23.46 -4.63 -12.02
CA GLY A 202 -23.41 -4.16 -10.64
C GLY A 202 -23.08 -5.32 -9.71
N SER A 203 -22.03 -5.13 -8.89
CA SER A 203 -21.56 -6.13 -7.91
C SER A 203 -22.58 -6.43 -6.84
#